data_AF-A0A5C2FL14-F1
#
_entry.id   AF-A0A5C2FL14-F1
#
_cell.length_a   1.000
_cell.length_b   1.000
_cell.length_c   1.000
_cell.angle_alpha   90.00
_cell.angle_beta   90.00
_cell.angle_gamma   90.00
#
_symmetry.space_group_name_H-M   'P 1'
#
loop_
_entity.id
_entity.type
_entity.pdbx_description
1 polymer ?
#
loop_
_entity_poly.entity_id
_entity_poly.type
_entity_poly.pdbx_seq_one_letter_code
_entity_poly.pdbx_strand_id
1 'polypeptide(L)'
;MSIAGINGNEFIVLAILAAVLLGPEKLPDYARKTATLIRQLRRLAADAEEQLREDLGDEFEDLDLKRLDPRQYDPRRIISDALRENLDELTGQALSDSATARKPAPPRSPPPPAPSGPAPFDDEST
;
A
#
# COMPACT_ATOMS: atom_id res chain seq x y z
N MET A 1 1.73 -15.30 -7.83
CA MET A 1 0.84 -15.17 -6.66
C MET A 1 1.22 -13.89 -5.95
N SER A 2 0.55 -12.80 -6.28
CA SER A 2 0.83 -11.45 -5.80
C SER A 2 -0.09 -11.12 -4.63
N ILE A 3 0.48 -10.98 -3.44
CA ILE A 3 -0.19 -10.52 -2.22
C ILE A 3 0.33 -9.09 -2.04
N ALA A 4 -0.54 -8.08 -2.11
CA ALA A 4 -0.20 -6.65 -2.00
C ALA A 4 0.52 -5.98 -3.21
N GLY A 5 0.42 -6.53 -4.42
CA GLY A 5 1.13 -6.00 -5.61
C GLY A 5 2.63 -6.31 -5.62
N ILE A 6 3.10 -7.06 -4.62
CA ILE A 6 4.46 -7.53 -4.46
C ILE A 6 4.54 -8.97 -5.01
N ASN A 7 5.42 -9.17 -5.97
CA ASN A 7 5.78 -10.47 -6.50
C ASN A 7 6.68 -11.22 -5.51
N GLY A 8 6.71 -12.56 -5.57
CA GLY A 8 7.54 -13.37 -4.67
C GLY A 8 9.02 -12.95 -4.66
N ASN A 9 9.53 -12.49 -5.81
CA ASN A 9 10.89 -11.97 -5.94
C ASN A 9 11.06 -10.62 -5.21
N GLU A 10 10.09 -9.71 -5.32
CA GLU A 10 10.13 -8.40 -4.64
C GLU A 10 10.04 -8.56 -3.12
N PHE A 11 9.29 -9.55 -2.64
CA PHE A 11 9.26 -9.89 -1.22
C PHE A 11 10.63 -10.34 -0.70
N ILE A 12 11.37 -11.15 -1.47
CA ILE A 12 12.73 -11.57 -1.11
C ILE A 12 13.66 -10.35 -1.03
N VAL A 13 13.58 -9.44 -2.01
CA VAL A 13 14.38 -8.20 -2.00
C VAL A 13 14.06 -7.36 -0.76
N LEU A 14 12.79 -7.19 -0.41
CA LEU A 14 12.36 -6.48 0.80
C LEU A 14 12.85 -7.17 2.08
N ALA A 15 12.80 -8.50 2.15
CA ALA A 15 13.28 -9.26 3.30
C ALA A 15 14.79 -9.08 3.50
N ILE A 16 15.57 -9.10 2.41
CA ILE A 16 17.02 -8.82 2.45
C ILE A 16 17.26 -7.38 2.91
N LEU A 17 16.53 -6.41 2.34
CA LEU A 17 16.67 -5.01 2.72
C LEU A 17 16.35 -4.77 4.20
N ALA A 18 15.26 -5.35 4.70
CA ALA A 18 14.90 -5.31 6.11
C ALA A 18 15.98 -5.97 6.99
N ALA A 19 16.55 -7.09 6.56
CA ALA A 19 17.65 -7.74 7.26
C ALA A 19 18.91 -6.87 7.32
N VAL A 20 19.23 -6.11 6.27
CA VAL A 20 20.37 -5.19 6.29
C VAL A 20 20.09 -3.99 7.20
N LEU A 21 18.90 -3.40 7.14
CA LEU A 21 18.50 -2.24 7.96
C LEU A 21 18.47 -2.56 9.46
N LEU A 22 17.92 -3.72 9.85
CA LEU A 22 17.80 -4.15 11.24
C LEU A 22 19.03 -4.92 11.75
N GLY A 23 19.80 -5.50 10.84
CA GLY A 23 20.85 -6.48 11.11
C GLY A 23 20.34 -7.92 11.02
N PRO A 24 20.97 -8.80 10.20
CA PRO A 24 20.51 -10.17 9.98
C PRO A 24 20.61 -11.03 11.25
N GLU A 25 21.56 -10.70 12.13
CA GLU A 25 21.75 -11.35 13.42
C GLU A 25 20.61 -11.06 14.42
N LYS A 26 19.95 -9.89 14.31
CA LYS A 26 18.92 -9.45 15.27
C LYS A 26 17.51 -9.81 14.85
N LEU A 27 17.26 -9.96 13.55
CA LEU A 27 15.97 -10.42 13.02
C LEU A 27 15.45 -11.72 13.65
N PRO A 28 16.23 -12.82 13.73
CA PRO A 28 15.72 -14.07 14.30
C PRO A 28 15.38 -13.93 15.78
N ASP A 29 16.14 -13.12 16.54
CA ASP A 29 15.87 -12.85 17.94
C ASP A 29 14.54 -12.10 18.12
N TYR A 30 14.28 -11.07 17.30
CA TYR A 30 13.00 -10.34 17.34
C TYR A 30 11.83 -11.19 16.86
N ALA A 31 12.00 -11.96 15.79
CA ALA A 31 10.96 -12.87 15.29
C ALA A 31 10.56 -13.89 16.35
N ARG A 32 11.53 -14.45 17.09
CA ARG A 32 11.28 -15.35 18.22
C ARG A 32 10.47 -14.67 19.32
N LYS A 33 10.84 -13.45 19.72
CA LYS A 33 10.11 -12.69 20.75
C LYS A 33 8.64 -12.44 20.34
N THR A 34 8.42 -12.01 19.11
CA THR A 34 7.07 -11.80 18.57
C THR A 34 6.29 -13.12 18.50
N ALA A 35 6.92 -14.21 18.05
CA ALA A 35 6.28 -15.52 18.03
C ALA A 35 5.87 -16.00 19.43
N THR A 36 6.73 -15.78 20.43
CA THR A 36 6.41 -16.08 21.84
C THR A 36 5.23 -15.25 22.33
N LEU A 37 5.21 -13.94 22.02
CA LEU A 37 4.11 -13.05 22.40
C LEU A 37 2.79 -13.47 21.76
N ILE A 38 2.79 -13.77 20.45
CA ILE A 38 1.61 -14.27 19.74
C ILE A 38 1.13 -15.59 20.36
N ARG A 39 2.05 -16.49 20.72
CA ARG A 39 1.69 -17.77 21.33
C ARG A 39 1.10 -17.61 22.74
N GLN A 40 1.59 -16.64 23.51
CA GLN A 40 1.03 -16.28 24.81
C GLN A 40 -0.35 -15.64 24.65
N LEU A 41 -0.50 -14.70 23.72
CA LEU A 41 -1.79 -14.06 23.43
C LEU A 41 -2.83 -15.09 23.00
N ARG A 42 -2.44 -16.06 22.15
CA ARG A 42 -3.34 -17.16 21.74
C ARG A 42 -3.76 -18.04 22.92
N ARG A 43 -2.86 -18.29 23.88
CA ARG A 43 -3.20 -19.02 25.10
C ARG A 43 -4.17 -18.24 25.96
N LEU A 44 -3.88 -16.97 26.23
CA LEU A 44 -4.76 -16.08 27.00
C LEU A 44 -6.17 -15.98 26.37
N ALA A 45 -6.25 -15.88 25.04
CA ALA A 45 -7.52 -15.88 24.33
C ALA A 45 -8.28 -17.20 24.48
N ALA A 46 -7.59 -18.33 24.38
CA ALA A 46 -8.19 -19.65 24.56
C ALA A 46 -8.66 -19.88 26.02
N ASP A 47 -7.86 -19.47 27.00
CA ASP A 47 -8.19 -19.60 28.41
C ASP A 47 -9.40 -18.71 28.78
N ALA A 48 -9.48 -17.51 28.20
CA ALA A 48 -10.65 -16.64 28.35
C ALA A 48 -11.90 -17.23 27.67
N GLU A 49 -11.76 -17.78 26.46
CA GLU A 49 -12.85 -18.46 25.75
C GLU A 49 -13.38 -19.66 26.57
N GLU A 50 -12.49 -20.44 27.20
CA GLU A 50 -12.84 -21.56 28.06
C GLU A 50 -13.62 -21.10 29.31
N GLN A 51 -13.15 -20.07 30.01
CA GLN A 51 -13.85 -19.50 31.17
C GLN A 51 -15.23 -18.94 30.82
N LEU A 52 -15.34 -18.21 29.70
CA LEU A 52 -16.63 -17.68 29.26
C LEU A 52 -17.60 -18.80 28.87
N ARG A 53 -17.10 -19.90 28.28
CA ARG A 53 -17.90 -21.08 27.98
C ARG A 53 -18.36 -21.81 29.26
N GLU A 54 -17.53 -21.87 30.29
CA GLU A 54 -17.89 -22.46 31.59
C GLU A 54 -18.94 -21.63 32.34
N ASP A 55 -18.82 -20.29 32.32
CA ASP A 55 -19.71 -19.39 33.07
C ASP A 55 -21.05 -19.10 32.37
N LEU A 56 -21.08 -19.10 31.03
CA LEU A 56 -22.29 -18.77 30.25
C LEU A 56 -23.06 -20.00 29.72
N GLY A 57 -22.48 -21.21 29.83
CA GLY A 57 -23.15 -22.44 29.37
C GLY A 57 -23.58 -22.41 27.90
N ASP A 58 -24.66 -23.14 27.56
CA ASP A 58 -25.23 -23.26 26.19
C ASP A 58 -25.54 -21.92 25.49
N GLU A 59 -25.60 -20.79 26.21
CA GLU A 59 -25.79 -19.46 25.62
C GLU A 59 -24.55 -18.96 24.84
N PHE A 60 -23.39 -19.62 24.99
CA PHE A 60 -22.18 -19.35 24.21
C PHE A 60 -22.22 -19.92 22.78
N GLU A 61 -23.04 -20.95 22.50
CA GLU A 61 -23.26 -21.46 21.14
C GLU A 61 -24.14 -20.51 20.30
N ASP A 62 -25.05 -19.77 20.96
CA ASP A 62 -25.87 -18.73 20.33
C ASP A 62 -25.11 -17.41 20.12
N LEU A 63 -24.05 -17.18 20.91
CA LEU A 63 -23.11 -16.09 20.68
C LEU A 63 -22.17 -16.44 19.52
N ASP A 64 -22.46 -15.79 18.42
CA ASP A 64 -21.96 -15.92 17.07
C ASP A 64 -20.47 -15.59 16.87
N LEU A 65 -19.58 -16.16 17.69
CA LEU A 65 -18.12 -16.00 17.61
C LEU A 65 -17.55 -16.63 16.32
N LYS A 66 -18.27 -17.58 15.73
CA LYS A 66 -17.97 -18.16 14.41
C LYS A 66 -18.13 -17.16 13.26
N ARG A 67 -19.01 -16.15 13.36
CA ARG A 67 -19.08 -15.05 12.37
C ARG A 67 -17.94 -14.05 12.54
N LEU A 68 -17.23 -14.10 13.67
CA LEU A 68 -15.99 -13.36 13.92
C LEU A 68 -14.73 -14.22 13.70
N ASP A 69 -14.83 -15.35 13.00
CA ASP A 69 -13.68 -16.16 12.64
C ASP A 69 -12.92 -15.49 11.47
N PRO A 70 -11.72 -14.92 11.69
CA PRO A 70 -11.00 -14.11 10.70
C PRO A 70 -10.58 -14.91 9.45
N ARG A 71 -10.70 -16.24 9.47
CA ARG A 71 -10.44 -17.11 8.32
C ARG A 71 -11.63 -17.24 7.37
N GLN A 72 -12.83 -16.86 7.80
CA GLN A 72 -14.02 -16.83 6.96
C GLN A 72 -14.23 -15.48 6.25
N TYR A 73 -13.48 -14.45 6.65
CA TYR A 73 -13.35 -13.20 5.92
C TYR A 73 -12.31 -13.37 4.80
N ASP A 74 -12.64 -14.17 3.78
CA ASP A 74 -11.68 -14.55 2.72
C ASP A 74 -11.47 -13.35 1.76
N PRO A 75 -10.36 -12.58 1.91
CA PRO A 75 -10.20 -11.26 1.29
C PRO A 75 -10.14 -11.32 -0.24
N ARG A 76 -9.86 -12.52 -0.78
CA ARG A 76 -9.74 -12.76 -2.22
C ARG A 76 -11.02 -12.49 -2.99
N ARG A 77 -12.19 -12.76 -2.40
CA ARG A 77 -13.49 -12.56 -3.07
C ARG A 77 -13.86 -11.08 -3.20
N ILE A 78 -13.65 -10.31 -2.14
CA ILE A 78 -13.93 -8.87 -2.14
C ILE A 78 -13.00 -8.14 -3.12
N ILE A 79 -11.73 -8.54 -3.19
CA ILE A 79 -10.75 -7.95 -4.11
C ILE A 79 -11.04 -8.36 -5.56
N SER A 80 -11.50 -9.59 -5.83
CA SER A 80 -11.78 -10.03 -7.20
C SER A 80 -12.95 -9.31 -7.86
N ASP A 81 -13.94 -8.93 -7.07
CA ASP A 81 -15.12 -8.22 -7.59
C ASP A 81 -14.77 -6.75 -7.86
N ALA A 82 -14.05 -6.10 -6.94
CA ALA A 82 -13.54 -4.74 -7.13
C ALA A 82 -12.52 -4.63 -8.27
N LEU A 83 -11.66 -5.64 -8.44
CA LEU A 83 -10.64 -5.66 -9.48
C LEU A 83 -11.29 -5.81 -10.87
N ARG A 84 -12.34 -6.61 -11.03
CA ARG A 84 -13.05 -6.75 -12.32
C ARG A 84 -13.70 -5.45 -12.77
N GLU A 85 -14.36 -4.75 -11.84
CA GLU A 85 -15.02 -3.47 -12.12
C GLU A 85 -14.00 -2.38 -12.53
N ASN A 86 -12.85 -2.33 -11.84
CA ASN A 86 -11.76 -1.39 -12.16
C ASN A 86 -11.00 -1.75 -13.45
N LEU A 87 -10.84 -3.04 -13.79
CA LEU A 87 -10.22 -3.43 -15.06
C LEU A 87 -11.07 -3.00 -16.25
N ASP A 88 -12.39 -3.12 -16.17
CA ASP A 88 -13.29 -2.71 -17.25
C ASP A 88 -13.23 -1.18 -17.45
N GLU A 89 -13.15 -0.40 -16.36
CA GLU A 89 -13.04 1.06 -16.40
C GLU A 89 -11.68 1.55 -16.94
N LEU A 90 -10.57 0.96 -16.45
CA LEU A 90 -9.21 1.28 -16.93
C LEU A 90 -8.99 0.88 -18.39
N THR A 91 -9.58 -0.25 -18.83
CA THR A 91 -9.51 -0.68 -20.23
C THR A 91 -10.28 0.28 -21.13
N GLY A 92 -11.47 0.74 -20.71
CA GLY A 92 -12.23 1.76 -21.44
C GLY A 92 -11.49 3.11 -21.56
N GLN A 93 -10.78 3.51 -20.51
CA GLN A 93 -10.02 4.76 -20.49
C GLN A 93 -8.73 4.70 -21.31
N ALA A 94 -7.99 3.58 -21.26
CA ALA A 94 -6.78 3.38 -22.06
C ALA A 94 -7.06 3.38 -23.57
N LEU A 95 -8.21 2.83 -23.98
CA LEU A 95 -8.66 2.88 -25.38
C LEU A 95 -9.03 4.31 -25.82
N SER A 96 -9.56 5.13 -24.90
CA SER A 96 -9.91 6.54 -25.17
C SER A 96 -8.68 7.47 -25.22
N ASP A 97 -7.70 7.29 -24.34
CA ASP A 97 -6.46 8.09 -24.35
C ASP A 97 -5.59 7.79 -25.57
N SER A 98 -5.57 6.53 -26.02
CA SER A 98 -4.84 6.12 -27.22
C SER A 98 -5.39 6.77 -28.49
N ALA A 99 -6.68 7.12 -28.53
CA ALA A 99 -7.29 7.84 -29.64
C ALA A 99 -6.90 9.33 -29.66
N THR A 100 -6.59 9.92 -28.50
CA THR A 100 -6.31 11.36 -28.35
C THR A 100 -4.85 11.72 -28.63
N ALA A 101 -3.90 10.80 -28.42
CA ALA A 101 -2.47 11.02 -28.59
C ALA A 101 -1.97 11.11 -30.06
N ARG A 102 -2.84 10.91 -31.06
CA ARG A 102 -2.45 10.89 -32.49
C ARG A 102 -2.53 12.24 -33.22
N LYS A 103 -2.81 13.36 -32.54
CA LYS A 103 -2.92 14.68 -33.18
C LYS A 103 -1.58 15.43 -33.14
N PRO A 104 -0.88 15.67 -34.27
CA PRO A 104 0.41 16.33 -34.27
C PRO A 104 0.26 17.85 -34.05
N ALA A 105 1.16 18.44 -33.23
CA ALA A 105 1.19 19.86 -32.87
C ALA A 105 2.14 20.69 -33.77
N PRO A 106 1.86 21.98 -34.05
CA PRO A 106 2.67 22.80 -34.96
C PRO A 106 3.92 23.41 -34.28
N PRO A 107 4.98 23.78 -35.04
CA PRO A 107 6.24 24.27 -34.49
C PRO A 107 6.17 25.73 -34.00
N ARG A 108 6.84 26.04 -32.87
CA ARG A 108 6.92 27.38 -32.25
C ARG A 108 8.28 28.06 -32.50
N SER A 109 8.28 29.37 -32.77
CA SER A 109 9.49 30.22 -32.92
C SER A 109 9.98 30.81 -31.59
N PRO A 110 11.27 31.16 -31.43
CA PRO A 110 11.85 31.65 -30.17
C PRO A 110 11.66 33.16 -29.90
N PRO A 111 11.75 33.62 -28.62
CA PRO A 111 11.47 35.00 -28.19
C PRO A 111 12.70 35.95 -28.24
N PRO A 112 12.51 37.29 -28.22
CA PRO A 112 13.61 38.27 -28.33
C PRO A 112 14.27 38.61 -26.97
N PRO A 113 15.54 39.07 -26.95
CA PRO A 113 16.27 39.36 -25.72
C PRO A 113 15.97 40.75 -25.11
N ALA A 114 16.00 40.84 -23.78
CA ALA A 114 15.77 42.05 -22.98
C ALA A 114 17.10 42.78 -22.63
N PRO A 115 17.08 44.12 -22.41
CA PRO A 115 18.30 44.92 -22.26
C PRO A 115 18.80 45.02 -20.80
N SER A 116 20.12 45.11 -20.60
CA SER A 116 20.76 45.37 -19.31
C SER A 116 21.87 46.42 -19.42
N GLY A 117 21.78 47.50 -18.63
CA GLY A 117 22.84 48.49 -18.43
C GLY A 117 22.42 49.58 -17.42
N PRO A 118 23.35 50.12 -16.60
CA PRO A 118 23.06 51.26 -15.73
C PRO A 118 22.78 52.52 -16.57
N ALA A 119 21.85 53.36 -16.12
CA ALA A 119 21.43 54.56 -16.85
C ALA A 119 22.59 55.58 -16.97
N PRO A 120 22.84 56.15 -18.17
CA PRO A 120 23.88 57.16 -18.35
C PRO A 120 23.50 58.46 -17.63
N PHE A 121 24.47 59.08 -16.95
CA PHE A 121 24.35 60.44 -16.41
C PHE A 121 24.50 61.45 -17.55
N ASP A 122 23.59 62.42 -17.64
CA ASP A 122 23.64 63.54 -18.59
C ASP A 122 24.45 64.71 -18.00
N ASP A 123 25.60 65.02 -18.59
CA ASP A 123 26.53 66.10 -18.17
C ASP A 123 26.27 67.45 -18.91
N GLU A 124 25.10 67.63 -19.53
CA GLU A 124 24.87 68.68 -20.54
C GLU A 124 23.89 69.81 -20.11
N SER A 125 23.71 70.16 -18.83
CA SER A 125 22.96 71.39 -18.48
C SER A 125 23.34 71.99 -17.11
N THR A 126 24.06 73.11 -17.19
CA THR A 126 24.34 74.12 -16.15
C THR A 126 23.09 74.84 -15.65
#